data_AF-L1LDA5-F1
#
_entry.id   AF-L1LDA5-F1
#
_cell.length_a   1.000
_cell.length_b   1.000
_cell.length_c   1.000
_cell.angle_alpha   90.00
_cell.angle_beta   90.00
_cell.angle_gamma   90.00
#
_symmetry.space_group_name_H-M   'P 1'
#
loop_
_entity.id
_entity.type
_entity.pdbx_description
1 polymer ?
#
loop_
_entity_poly.entity_id
_entity_poly.type
_entity_poly.pdbx_seq_one_letter_code
_entity_poly.pdbx_strand_id
1 'polypeptide(L)'
;MIRLCFRRLSGGAAKPHWGEPPKHRWQPFLLDRTHYGEHPTYNGFVLFLRAIRPKVERVVGSTFSTISSLSQSVYNPIRRIVLRHNPDIRYQMVALVSFLATTRTITQYYGDIYQGIVDLTNLLMLGTADDLNEQGFWNSKTEDKNERLKYFEEEQNRLNGIWKTAIEKASSTGSFDDLCSFVIPESHEVPTGVLPQVSWRFNMIPYGKDNDDTLTFDTPSHEQPLRSMALNFTYNNLSGDWGDYINRQDNKNALLRPARQMFTDVYIPGTK
;
A
#
# COMPACT_ATOMS: atom_id res chain seq x y z
N MET A 1 -9.04 -58.90 -12.35
CA MET A 1 -8.17 -57.86 -11.76
C MET A 1 -6.89 -58.54 -11.29
N ILE A 2 -5.84 -58.45 -12.10
CA ILE A 2 -4.60 -59.25 -11.99
C ILE A 2 -3.77 -58.74 -10.80
N ARG A 3 -3.57 -59.60 -9.79
CA ARG A 3 -2.64 -59.36 -8.68
C ARG A 3 -1.21 -59.56 -9.18
N LEU A 4 -0.59 -58.48 -9.66
CA LEU A 4 0.85 -58.43 -9.93
C LEU A 4 1.60 -58.47 -8.60
N CYS A 5 2.08 -59.65 -8.21
CA CYS A 5 3.03 -59.82 -7.11
C CYS A 5 4.35 -59.14 -7.47
N PHE A 6 4.65 -58.00 -6.86
CA PHE A 6 5.93 -57.27 -6.93
C PHE A 6 7.16 -58.08 -6.43
N ARG A 7 7.01 -59.34 -6.01
CA ARG A 7 8.10 -60.19 -5.50
C ARG A 7 9.16 -60.60 -6.55
N ARG A 8 8.96 -60.34 -7.84
CA ARG A 8 9.90 -60.74 -8.91
C ARG A 8 10.86 -59.66 -9.39
N LEU A 9 10.80 -58.43 -8.85
CA LEU A 9 11.67 -57.32 -9.29
C LEU A 9 12.69 -56.85 -8.24
N SER A 10 12.71 -57.43 -7.03
CA SER A 10 13.75 -57.16 -6.04
C SER A 10 14.92 -58.13 -6.18
N GLY A 11 15.71 -57.96 -7.24
CA GLY A 11 16.90 -58.77 -7.49
C GLY A 11 17.82 -58.04 -8.46
N GLY A 12 18.59 -57.07 -7.96
CA GLY A 12 19.66 -56.45 -8.74
C GLY A 12 20.75 -57.47 -9.14
N ALA A 13 21.75 -57.02 -9.89
CA ALA A 13 22.83 -57.86 -10.46
C ALA A 13 23.66 -58.68 -9.43
N ALA A 14 23.46 -58.47 -8.13
CA ALA A 14 24.07 -59.27 -7.06
C ALA A 14 23.34 -60.61 -6.90
N LYS A 15 24.02 -61.70 -7.25
CA LYS A 15 23.55 -63.10 -7.11
C LYS A 15 24.36 -63.81 -6.01
N PRO A 16 23.81 -64.86 -5.38
CA PRO A 16 24.57 -65.66 -4.43
C PRO A 16 25.83 -66.24 -5.10
N HIS A 17 26.96 -66.17 -4.41
CA HIS A 17 28.25 -66.68 -4.86
C HIS A 17 28.94 -67.41 -3.69
N TRP A 18 29.72 -68.45 -4.00
CA TRP A 18 30.31 -69.35 -2.99
C TRP A 18 31.57 -68.78 -2.31
N GLY A 19 32.25 -67.81 -2.94
CA GLY A 19 33.40 -67.11 -2.34
C GLY A 19 32.99 -65.90 -1.51
N GLU A 20 33.50 -65.78 -0.28
CA GLU A 20 33.19 -64.67 0.61
C GLU A 20 34.27 -63.56 0.56
N PRO A 21 33.90 -62.29 0.26
CA PRO A 21 34.84 -61.18 0.27
C PRO A 21 35.39 -60.91 1.69
N PRO A 22 36.62 -60.37 1.84
CA PRO A 22 37.22 -60.08 3.15
C PRO A 22 36.34 -59.22 4.08
N LYS A 23 35.47 -58.38 3.50
CA LYS A 23 34.52 -57.50 4.22
C LYS A 23 33.33 -58.24 4.85
N HIS A 24 32.97 -59.41 4.33
CA HIS A 24 31.82 -60.20 4.78
C HIS A 24 32.22 -61.43 5.59
N ARG A 25 33.52 -61.68 5.76
CA ARG A 25 34.13 -62.84 6.44
C ARG A 25 33.62 -63.11 7.87
N TRP A 26 33.05 -62.11 8.52
CA TRP A 26 32.51 -62.21 9.86
C TRP A 26 30.99 -62.25 9.80
N GLN A 27 30.37 -63.02 10.70
CA GLN A 27 28.93 -63.24 10.77
C GLN A 27 28.10 -61.94 10.60
N PRO A 28 26.88 -62.02 10.04
CA PRO A 28 26.05 -60.84 9.82
C PRO A 28 25.81 -60.08 11.13
N PHE A 29 26.34 -58.86 11.18
CA PHE A 29 26.23 -57.98 12.36
C PHE A 29 24.90 -57.21 12.41
N LEU A 30 24.15 -57.18 11.30
CA LEU A 30 22.89 -56.47 11.17
C LEU A 30 21.73 -57.47 11.12
N LEU A 31 20.70 -57.15 11.90
CA LEU A 31 19.46 -57.92 11.93
C LEU A 31 18.60 -57.59 10.70
N ASP A 32 17.85 -58.56 10.19
CA ASP A 32 16.97 -58.37 9.03
C ASP A 32 16.01 -57.19 9.17
N ARG A 33 15.50 -56.91 10.38
CA ARG A 33 14.64 -55.74 10.68
C ARG A 33 15.27 -54.38 10.39
N THR A 34 16.61 -54.32 10.30
CA THR A 34 17.35 -53.08 10.00
C THR A 34 17.46 -52.83 8.50
N HIS A 35 17.19 -53.86 7.69
CA HIS A 35 17.26 -53.81 6.23
C HIS A 35 15.87 -53.85 5.57
N TYR A 36 14.96 -54.68 6.09
CA TYR A 36 13.60 -54.80 5.57
C TYR A 36 12.66 -53.76 6.20
N GLY A 37 11.79 -53.20 5.36
CA GLY A 37 10.70 -52.31 5.80
C GLY A 37 9.66 -53.02 6.67
N GLU A 38 8.88 -52.23 7.41
CA GLU A 38 7.81 -52.71 8.28
C GLU A 38 6.60 -53.28 7.51
N HIS A 39 5.69 -53.94 8.24
CA HIS A 39 4.51 -54.55 7.64
C HIS A 39 3.63 -53.48 6.95
N PRO A 40 3.20 -53.66 5.69
CA PRO A 40 2.52 -52.63 4.91
C PRO A 40 1.18 -52.15 5.51
N THR A 41 0.51 -52.99 6.30
CA THR A 41 -0.80 -52.67 6.93
C THR A 41 -0.77 -52.59 8.46
N TYR A 42 0.26 -53.16 9.10
CA TYR A 42 0.39 -53.23 10.56
C TYR A 42 1.74 -52.67 10.95
N ASN A 43 1.99 -51.45 10.48
CA ASN A 43 3.21 -50.72 10.79
C ASN A 43 3.21 -50.23 12.24
N GLY A 44 4.39 -49.87 12.73
CA GLY A 44 4.56 -49.37 14.10
C GLY A 44 3.69 -48.13 14.37
N PHE A 45 3.59 -47.24 13.39
CA PHE A 45 2.83 -45.99 13.52
C PHE A 45 1.31 -46.20 13.64
N VAL A 46 0.69 -47.05 12.82
CA VAL A 46 -0.75 -47.33 12.88
C VAL A 46 -1.11 -48.07 14.17
N LEU A 47 -0.28 -49.02 14.60
CA LEU A 47 -0.48 -49.71 15.87
C LEU A 47 -0.33 -48.74 17.06
N PHE A 48 0.64 -47.83 17.01
CA PHE A 48 0.81 -46.76 17.98
C PHE A 48 -0.41 -45.83 18.03
N LEU A 49 -0.90 -45.35 16.88
CA LEU A 49 -2.11 -44.52 16.79
C LEU A 49 -3.33 -45.22 17.41
N ARG A 50 -3.50 -46.52 17.16
CA ARG A 50 -4.58 -47.32 17.76
C ARG A 50 -4.43 -47.46 19.27
N ALA A 51 -3.19 -47.58 19.78
CA ALA A 51 -2.93 -47.69 21.21
C ALA A 51 -3.17 -46.35 21.94
N ILE A 52 -2.83 -45.22 21.33
CA ILE A 52 -3.06 -43.90 21.94
C ILE A 52 -4.48 -43.37 21.72
N ARG A 53 -5.23 -43.93 20.75
CA ARG A 53 -6.58 -43.49 20.39
C ARG A 53 -7.50 -43.28 21.60
N PRO A 54 -7.62 -44.20 22.58
CA PRO A 54 -8.51 -43.98 23.72
C PRO A 54 -8.09 -42.78 24.59
N LYS A 55 -6.79 -42.52 24.71
CA LYS A 55 -6.27 -41.35 25.45
C LYS A 55 -6.58 -40.06 24.71
N VAL A 56 -6.39 -40.04 23.39
CA VAL A 56 -6.70 -38.89 22.54
C VAL A 56 -8.19 -38.60 22.53
N GLU A 57 -9.04 -39.63 22.35
CA GLU A 57 -10.51 -39.50 22.41
C GLU A 57 -10.97 -38.96 23.75
N ARG A 58 -10.36 -39.38 24.86
CA ARG A 58 -10.65 -38.84 26.19
C ARG A 58 -10.27 -37.37 26.31
N VAL A 59 -9.10 -36.97 25.83
CA VAL A 59 -8.65 -35.57 25.86
C VAL A 59 -9.59 -34.71 25.02
N VAL A 60 -9.79 -35.06 23.74
CA VAL A 60 -10.67 -34.32 22.82
C VAL A 60 -12.10 -34.26 23.34
N GLY A 61 -12.65 -35.38 23.81
CA GLY A 61 -13.99 -35.45 24.40
C GLY A 61 -14.13 -34.58 25.63
N SER A 62 -13.13 -34.58 26.51
CA SER A 62 -13.12 -33.70 27.69
C SER A 62 -13.07 -32.22 27.30
N THR A 63 -12.18 -31.84 26.37
CA THR A 63 -12.07 -30.47 25.86
C THR A 63 -13.37 -30.00 25.22
N PHE A 64 -13.98 -30.82 24.36
CA PHE A 64 -15.26 -30.51 23.73
C PHE A 64 -16.37 -30.35 24.78
N SER A 65 -16.44 -31.24 25.76
CA SER A 65 -17.43 -31.17 26.84
C SER A 65 -17.27 -29.91 27.69
N THR A 66 -16.04 -29.50 27.98
CA THR A 66 -15.74 -28.26 28.72
C THR A 66 -16.12 -27.02 27.92
N ILE A 67 -15.80 -26.97 26.62
CA ILE A 67 -16.19 -25.85 25.75
C ILE A 67 -17.71 -25.77 25.63
N SER A 68 -18.38 -26.90 25.42
CA SER A 68 -19.84 -26.96 25.32
C SER A 68 -20.51 -26.52 26.63
N SER A 69 -20.02 -27.00 27.78
CA SER A 69 -20.60 -26.63 29.08
C SER A 69 -20.37 -25.15 29.40
N LEU A 70 -19.20 -24.61 29.08
CA LEU A 70 -18.91 -23.18 29.21
C LEU A 70 -19.82 -22.35 28.31
N SER A 71 -19.96 -22.73 27.03
CA SER A 71 -20.84 -22.06 26.07
C SER A 71 -22.30 -22.06 26.55
N GLN A 72 -22.80 -23.19 27.04
CA GLN A 72 -24.16 -23.29 27.58
C GLN A 72 -24.33 -22.46 28.86
N SER A 73 -23.29 -22.37 29.70
CA SER A 73 -23.33 -21.59 30.94
C SER A 73 -23.42 -20.08 30.66
N VAL A 74 -22.84 -19.60 29.54
CA VAL A 74 -22.96 -18.21 29.09
C VAL A 74 -24.25 -17.97 28.30
N TYR A 75 -24.62 -18.89 27.41
CA TYR A 75 -25.77 -18.72 26.52
C TYR A 75 -27.11 -18.81 27.25
N ASN A 76 -27.28 -19.78 28.16
CA ASN A 76 -28.55 -20.00 28.86
C ASN A 76 -29.05 -18.78 29.67
N PRO A 77 -28.23 -18.07 30.49
CA PRO A 77 -28.70 -16.88 31.19
C PRO A 77 -29.06 -15.74 30.22
N ILE A 78 -28.26 -15.50 29.19
CA ILE A 78 -28.53 -14.48 28.16
C ILE A 78 -29.85 -14.79 27.46
N ARG A 79 -30.04 -16.03 27.00
CA ARG A 79 -31.28 -16.50 26.36
C ARG A 79 -32.48 -16.29 27.27
N ARG A 80 -32.38 -16.64 28.56
CA ARG A 80 -33.47 -16.44 29.53
C ARG A 80 -33.83 -14.97 29.70
N ILE A 81 -32.85 -14.07 29.76
CA ILE A 81 -33.07 -12.63 29.84
C ILE A 81 -33.76 -12.12 28.57
N VAL A 82 -33.23 -12.47 27.39
CA VAL A 82 -33.79 -12.05 26.11
C VAL A 82 -35.24 -12.52 25.95
N LEU A 83 -35.54 -13.79 26.24
CA LEU A 83 -36.89 -14.35 26.14
C LEU A 83 -37.85 -13.78 27.19
N ARG A 84 -37.35 -13.39 28.37
CA ARG A 84 -38.17 -12.75 29.42
C ARG A 84 -38.64 -11.36 28.98
N HIS A 85 -37.80 -10.59 28.29
CA HIS A 85 -38.13 -9.24 27.83
C HIS A 85 -38.75 -9.20 26.43
N ASN A 86 -38.41 -10.17 25.57
CA ASN A 86 -38.87 -10.28 24.18
C ASN A 86 -39.36 -11.71 23.90
N PRO A 87 -40.57 -12.06 24.36
CA PRO A 87 -41.07 -13.44 24.29
C PRO A 87 -41.47 -13.89 22.88
N ASP A 88 -41.82 -12.95 21.99
CA ASP A 88 -42.22 -13.22 20.61
C ASP A 88 -41.12 -12.80 19.62
N ILE A 89 -41.06 -13.47 18.46
CA ILE A 89 -40.08 -13.22 17.39
C ILE A 89 -40.15 -11.78 16.88
N ARG A 90 -41.34 -11.17 16.89
CA ARG A 90 -41.55 -9.78 16.46
C ARG A 90 -40.78 -8.80 17.35
N TYR A 91 -40.87 -8.98 18.66
CA TYR A 91 -40.14 -8.15 19.63
C TYR A 91 -38.64 -8.41 19.60
N GLN A 92 -38.22 -9.65 19.34
CA GLN A 92 -36.79 -9.98 19.15
C GLN A 92 -36.21 -9.29 17.91
N MET A 93 -36.96 -9.24 16.80
CA MET A 93 -36.55 -8.52 15.60
C MET A 93 -36.47 -7.01 15.84
N VAL A 94 -37.44 -6.43 16.56
CA VAL A 94 -37.38 -5.01 16.95
C VAL A 94 -36.15 -4.75 17.81
N ALA A 95 -35.90 -5.56 18.84
CA ALA A 95 -34.72 -5.41 19.70
C ALA A 95 -33.39 -5.55 18.92
N LEU A 96 -33.32 -6.47 17.95
CA LEU A 96 -32.14 -6.65 17.11
C LEU A 96 -31.91 -5.45 16.19
N VAL A 97 -32.96 -4.94 15.54
CA VAL A 97 -32.87 -3.75 14.69
C VAL A 97 -32.48 -2.52 15.52
N SER A 98 -33.08 -2.34 16.70
CA SER A 98 -32.70 -1.28 17.63
C SER A 98 -31.24 -1.40 18.06
N PHE A 99 -30.77 -2.61 18.39
CA PHE A 99 -29.36 -2.84 18.73
C PHE A 99 -28.43 -2.45 17.58
N LEU A 100 -28.69 -2.93 16.36
CA LEU A 100 -27.88 -2.60 15.18
C LEU A 100 -27.91 -1.10 14.86
N ALA A 101 -29.08 -0.46 14.99
CA ALA A 101 -29.22 0.97 14.79
C ALA A 101 -28.41 1.75 15.83
N THR A 102 -28.52 1.40 17.12
CA THR A 102 -27.74 2.03 18.19
C THR A 102 -26.24 1.82 17.99
N THR A 103 -25.80 0.61 17.64
CA THR A 103 -24.39 0.35 17.32
C THR A 103 -23.92 1.20 16.15
N ARG A 104 -24.69 1.28 15.07
CA ARG A 104 -24.37 2.14 13.91
C ARG A 104 -24.30 3.61 14.30
N THR A 105 -25.24 4.12 15.09
CA THR A 105 -25.24 5.51 15.55
C THR A 105 -24.01 5.82 16.41
N ILE A 106 -23.63 4.90 17.30
CA ILE A 106 -22.41 5.05 18.11
C ILE A 106 -21.17 5.04 17.21
N THR A 107 -21.08 4.10 16.27
CA THR A 107 -19.97 4.04 15.30
C THR A 107 -19.90 5.30 14.45
N GLN A 108 -21.04 5.82 13.99
CA GLN A 108 -21.10 7.06 13.23
C GLN A 108 -20.65 8.25 14.08
N TYR A 109 -21.12 8.37 15.32
CA TYR A 109 -20.72 9.47 16.21
C TYR A 109 -19.20 9.53 16.42
N TYR A 110 -18.57 8.39 16.74
CA TYR A 110 -17.12 8.35 16.89
C TYR A 110 -16.38 8.49 15.55
N GLY A 111 -16.99 7.98 14.47
CA GLY A 111 -16.50 8.18 13.10
C GLY A 111 -16.46 9.65 12.71
N ASP A 112 -17.52 10.41 13.02
CA ASP A 112 -17.64 11.84 12.71
C ASP A 112 -16.64 12.67 13.53
N ILE A 113 -16.39 12.33 14.80
CA ILE A 113 -15.35 12.97 15.60
C ILE A 113 -13.96 12.73 14.99
N TYR A 114 -13.66 11.48 14.64
CA TYR A 114 -12.37 11.15 14.04
C TYR A 114 -12.22 11.80 12.65
N GLN A 115 -13.28 11.79 11.85
CA GLN A 115 -13.32 12.45 10.56
C GLN A 115 -13.10 13.95 10.70
N GLY A 116 -13.68 14.61 11.70
CA GLY A 116 -13.43 16.02 11.98
C GLY A 116 -11.96 16.34 12.27
N ILE A 117 -11.24 15.42 12.93
CA ILE A 117 -9.78 15.55 13.13
C ILE A 117 -9.05 15.41 11.78
N VAL A 118 -9.41 14.40 10.97
CA VAL A 118 -8.82 14.18 9.64
C VAL A 118 -9.07 15.38 8.73
N ASP A 119 -10.29 15.92 8.73
CA ASP A 119 -10.67 17.09 7.94
C ASP A 119 -9.88 18.32 8.36
N LEU A 120 -9.72 18.56 9.66
CA LEU A 120 -8.87 19.64 10.15
C LEU A 120 -7.41 19.47 9.70
N THR A 121 -6.86 18.26 9.76
CA THR A 121 -5.50 18.01 9.26
C THR A 121 -5.38 18.20 7.75
N ASN A 122 -6.41 17.84 6.99
CA ASN A 122 -6.46 18.06 5.55
C ASN A 122 -6.54 19.55 5.22
N LEU A 123 -7.34 20.33 5.96
CA LEU A 123 -7.41 21.78 5.80
C LEU A 123 -6.06 22.46 6.12
N LEU A 124 -5.35 22.00 7.14
CA LEU A 124 -3.99 22.48 7.42
C LEU A 124 -3.02 22.14 6.28
N MET A 125 -3.09 20.93 5.72
CA MET A 125 -2.27 20.55 4.57
C MET A 125 -2.61 21.39 3.32
N LEU A 126 -3.88 21.70 3.09
CA LEU A 126 -4.29 22.62 2.01
C LEU A 126 -3.75 24.04 2.26
N GLY A 127 -3.82 24.54 3.49
CA GLY A 127 -3.21 25.83 3.86
C GLY A 127 -1.71 25.86 3.58
N THR A 128 -0.98 24.78 3.89
CA THR A 128 0.45 24.71 3.53
C THR A 128 0.68 24.66 2.01
N ALA A 129 -0.25 24.09 1.24
CA ALA A 129 -0.16 24.08 -0.21
C ALA A 129 -0.39 25.49 -0.80
N ASP A 130 -1.29 26.27 -0.19
CA ASP A 130 -1.54 27.67 -0.53
C ASP A 130 -0.34 28.56 -0.18
N ASP A 131 0.26 28.41 1.00
CA ASP A 131 1.47 29.13 1.39
C ASP A 131 2.63 28.87 0.41
N LEU A 132 2.79 27.61 -0.03
CA LEU A 132 3.78 27.25 -1.05
C LEU A 132 3.43 27.82 -2.43
N ASN A 133 2.14 27.94 -2.74
CA ASN A 133 1.69 28.54 -3.99
C ASN A 133 1.98 30.05 -4.04
N GLU A 134 1.77 30.78 -2.94
CA GLU A 134 2.11 32.20 -2.83
C GLU A 134 3.62 32.45 -3.04
N GLN A 135 4.46 31.49 -2.66
CA GLN A 135 5.90 31.53 -2.88
C GLN A 135 6.33 31.11 -4.29
N GLY A 136 5.39 30.74 -5.17
CA GLY A 136 5.65 30.30 -6.53
C GLY A 136 6.27 28.89 -6.62
N PHE A 137 6.11 28.04 -5.59
CA PHE A 137 6.72 26.71 -5.56
C PHE A 137 6.19 25.78 -6.66
N TRP A 138 4.90 25.90 -6.99
CA TRP A 138 4.24 25.09 -8.02
C TRP A 138 4.46 25.61 -9.44
N ASN A 139 5.00 26.82 -9.60
CA ASN A 139 5.21 27.45 -10.90
C ASN A 139 6.27 26.68 -11.71
N SER A 140 6.06 26.63 -13.02
CA SER A 140 7.07 26.15 -13.96
C SER A 140 8.25 27.12 -14.04
N LYS A 141 9.37 26.65 -14.60
CA LYS A 141 10.54 27.52 -14.86
C LYS A 141 10.19 28.70 -15.77
N THR A 142 9.26 28.48 -16.70
CA THR A 142 8.80 29.48 -17.65
C THR A 142 7.88 30.51 -16.99
N GLU A 143 6.95 30.09 -16.12
CA GLU A 143 6.05 31.01 -15.41
C GLU A 143 6.81 31.92 -14.46
N ASP A 144 7.70 31.38 -13.61
CA ASP A 144 8.53 32.19 -12.71
C ASP A 144 9.43 33.17 -13.48
N LYS A 145 9.97 32.76 -14.64
CA LYS A 145 10.73 33.69 -15.50
C LYS A 145 9.85 34.82 -16.04
N ASN A 146 8.64 34.51 -16.49
CA ASN A 146 7.72 35.49 -17.05
C ASN A 146 7.22 36.47 -15.98
N GLU A 147 6.94 36.00 -14.76
CA GLU A 147 6.56 36.85 -13.63
C GLU A 147 7.67 37.83 -13.26
N ARG A 148 8.93 37.34 -13.20
CA ARG A 148 10.10 38.20 -12.96
C ARG A 148 10.29 39.25 -14.06
N LEU A 149 10.09 38.87 -15.33
CA LEU A 149 10.15 39.79 -16.46
C LEU A 149 9.06 40.85 -16.38
N LYS A 150 7.82 40.43 -16.07
CA LYS A 150 6.69 41.36 -15.89
C LYS A 150 6.96 42.38 -14.79
N TYR A 151 7.45 41.93 -13.64
CA TYR A 151 7.84 42.82 -12.55
C TYR A 151 8.96 43.79 -12.97
N PHE A 152 9.96 43.29 -13.69
CA PHE A 152 11.05 44.12 -14.21
C PHE A 152 10.54 45.18 -15.21
N GLU A 153 9.65 44.81 -16.12
CA GLU A 153 9.04 45.73 -17.10
C GLU A 153 8.17 46.79 -16.43
N GLU A 154 7.35 46.40 -15.43
CA GLU A 154 6.55 47.33 -14.62
C GLU A 154 7.42 48.35 -13.90
N GLU A 155 8.50 47.90 -13.25
CA GLU A 155 9.44 48.76 -12.54
C GLU A 155 10.24 49.66 -13.49
N GLN A 156 10.67 49.13 -14.63
CA GLN A 156 11.35 49.92 -15.67
C GLN A 156 10.43 51.01 -16.23
N ASN A 157 9.15 50.70 -16.48
CA ASN A 157 8.17 51.67 -16.95
C ASN A 157 7.89 52.75 -15.89
N ARG A 158 7.80 52.37 -14.61
CA ARG A 158 7.66 53.28 -13.48
C ARG A 158 8.82 54.27 -13.41
N LEU A 159 10.06 53.76 -13.39
CA LEU A 159 11.27 54.59 -13.34
C LEU A 159 11.39 55.53 -14.56
N ASN A 160 11.08 55.04 -15.76
CA ASN A 160 11.06 55.88 -16.97
C ASN A 160 9.99 56.98 -16.90
N GLY A 161 8.82 56.69 -16.31
CA GLY A 161 7.76 57.68 -16.08
C GLY A 161 8.16 58.77 -15.09
N ILE A 162 8.79 58.36 -13.97
CA ILE A 162 9.33 59.30 -12.96
C ILE A 162 10.41 60.17 -13.59
N TRP A 163 11.33 59.56 -14.35
CA TRP A 163 12.40 60.28 -15.04
C TRP A 163 11.89 61.34 -16.02
N LYS A 164 10.91 60.99 -16.86
CA LYS A 164 10.29 61.94 -17.81
C LYS A 164 9.65 63.12 -17.07
N THR A 165 8.84 62.83 -16.06
CA THR A 165 8.17 63.85 -15.24
C THR A 165 9.18 64.75 -14.52
N ALA A 166 10.25 64.17 -13.98
CA ALA A 166 11.31 64.89 -13.28
C ALA A 166 12.08 65.84 -14.22
N ILE A 167 12.44 65.39 -15.42
CA ILE A 167 13.10 66.25 -16.43
C ILE A 167 12.19 67.39 -16.86
N GLU A 168 10.92 67.10 -17.17
CA GLU A 168 9.97 68.13 -17.63
C GLU A 168 9.82 69.23 -16.58
N LYS A 169 9.66 68.83 -15.30
CA LYS A 169 9.54 69.78 -14.20
C LYS A 169 10.83 70.57 -13.98
N ALA A 170 11.99 69.90 -13.88
CA ALA A 170 13.28 70.57 -13.68
C ALA A 170 13.66 71.49 -14.85
N SER A 171 13.27 71.15 -16.09
CA SER A 171 13.48 72.00 -17.27
C SER A 171 12.59 73.24 -17.24
N SER A 172 11.38 73.13 -16.70
CA SER A 172 10.45 74.25 -16.57
C SER A 172 10.85 75.24 -15.47
N THR A 173 11.41 74.76 -14.36
CA THR A 173 11.86 75.60 -13.24
C THR A 173 13.33 76.00 -13.32
N GLY A 174 14.14 75.32 -14.15
CA GLY A 174 15.57 75.58 -14.27
C GLY A 174 16.38 75.22 -13.01
N SER A 175 15.84 74.35 -12.14
CA SER A 175 16.43 73.99 -10.84
C SER A 175 16.85 72.53 -10.80
N PHE A 176 18.09 72.28 -10.37
CA PHE A 176 18.60 70.93 -10.13
C PHE A 176 18.03 70.32 -8.84
N ASP A 177 17.66 71.14 -7.86
CA ASP A 177 17.09 70.69 -6.59
C ASP A 177 15.73 70.01 -6.80
N ASP A 178 14.95 70.49 -7.79
CA ASP A 178 13.68 69.87 -8.17
C ASP A 178 13.90 68.47 -8.74
N LEU A 179 15.00 68.23 -9.48
CA LEU A 179 15.34 66.91 -10.00
C LEU A 179 15.77 65.95 -8.87
N CYS A 180 16.56 66.45 -7.91
CA CYS A 180 16.96 65.70 -6.73
C CYS A 180 15.77 65.29 -5.85
N SER A 181 14.69 66.08 -5.82
CA SER A 181 13.48 65.76 -5.06
C SER A 181 12.78 64.48 -5.53
N PHE A 182 12.88 64.12 -6.82
CA PHE A 182 12.30 62.89 -7.38
C PHE A 182 13.17 61.64 -7.18
N VAL A 183 14.41 61.79 -6.70
CA VAL A 183 15.32 60.65 -6.43
C VAL A 183 14.94 59.93 -5.15
N ILE A 184 14.29 60.62 -4.21
CA ILE A 184 13.82 60.06 -2.95
C ILE A 184 12.38 59.59 -3.18
N PRO A 185 12.14 58.28 -3.36
CA PRO A 185 10.80 57.80 -3.62
C PRO A 185 9.95 57.90 -2.36
N GLU A 186 8.65 58.17 -2.53
CA GLU A 186 7.74 58.14 -1.40
C GLU A 186 7.52 56.70 -0.93
N SER A 187 7.27 56.50 0.37
CA SER A 187 7.19 55.16 0.99
C SER A 187 6.07 54.27 0.45
N HIS A 188 5.11 54.83 -0.29
CA HIS A 188 4.04 54.10 -0.97
C HIS A 188 4.35 53.79 -2.44
N GLU A 189 5.41 54.38 -3.01
CA GLU A 189 5.81 54.22 -4.43
C GLU A 189 6.88 53.14 -4.62
N VAL A 190 7.54 52.73 -3.54
CA VAL A 190 8.54 51.66 -3.57
C VAL A 190 7.82 50.34 -3.34
N PRO A 191 7.86 49.39 -4.30
CA PRO A 191 7.45 48.04 -4.02
C PRO A 191 8.35 47.49 -2.91
N THR A 192 7.76 47.16 -1.76
CA THR A 192 8.48 46.82 -0.52
C THR A 192 9.20 45.46 -0.58
N GLY A 193 8.99 44.68 -1.64
CA GLY A 193 9.62 43.38 -1.84
C GLY A 193 10.83 43.47 -2.77
N VAL A 194 12.02 43.18 -2.24
CA VAL A 194 13.15 42.78 -3.11
C VAL A 194 12.83 41.41 -3.68
N LEU A 195 12.80 41.27 -5.01
CA LEU A 195 12.64 39.96 -5.65
C LEU A 195 13.76 39.01 -5.18
N PRO A 196 13.44 37.77 -4.78
CA PRO A 196 14.45 36.81 -4.35
C PRO A 196 15.38 36.49 -5.53
N GLN A 197 16.70 36.52 -5.28
CA GLN A 197 17.73 36.29 -6.31
C GLN A 197 17.58 34.91 -6.97
N VAL A 198 17.16 33.90 -6.20
CA VAL A 198 16.95 32.53 -6.66
C VAL A 198 15.57 32.07 -6.21
N SER A 199 14.84 31.38 -7.09
CA SER A 199 13.60 30.67 -6.79
C SER A 199 13.85 29.15 -6.77
N TRP A 200 13.25 28.46 -5.81
CA TRP A 200 13.18 27.00 -5.76
C TRP A 200 11.76 26.56 -6.09
N ARG A 201 11.63 25.54 -6.95
CA ARG A 201 10.33 25.05 -7.46
C ARG A 201 10.21 23.55 -7.27
N PHE A 202 8.98 23.06 -7.23
CA PHE A 202 8.69 21.63 -7.12
C PHE A 202 9.35 20.80 -8.24
N ASN A 203 9.30 21.29 -9.49
CA ASN A 203 9.89 20.60 -10.65
C ASN A 203 11.43 20.49 -10.62
N MET A 204 12.10 21.08 -9.63
CA MET A 204 13.55 20.95 -9.42
C MET A 204 13.89 19.75 -8.52
N ILE A 205 12.90 19.10 -7.90
CA ILE A 205 13.08 17.89 -7.08
C ILE A 205 13.14 16.68 -8.04
N PRO A 206 14.24 15.89 -8.03
CA PRO A 206 14.34 14.72 -8.90
C PRO A 206 13.37 13.61 -8.47
N TYR A 207 12.83 12.89 -9.45
CA TYR A 207 11.97 11.73 -9.24
C TYR A 207 12.26 10.66 -10.29
N GLY A 208 12.14 9.39 -9.89
CA GLY A 208 12.24 8.25 -10.78
C GLY A 208 12.87 7.05 -10.09
N LYS A 209 12.36 5.86 -10.39
CA LYS A 209 12.87 4.59 -9.88
C LYS A 209 14.31 4.32 -10.32
N ASP A 210 14.60 4.60 -11.59
CA ASP A 210 15.89 4.37 -12.23
C ASP A 210 16.63 5.70 -12.51
N ASN A 211 16.33 6.75 -11.72
CA ASN A 211 16.96 8.08 -11.88
C ASN A 211 18.18 8.19 -10.95
N ASP A 212 19.37 8.36 -11.52
CA ASP A 212 20.63 8.46 -10.78
C ASP A 212 20.66 9.63 -9.78
N ASP A 213 19.90 10.71 -10.03
CA ASP A 213 19.82 11.88 -9.14
C ASP A 213 19.17 11.57 -7.78
N THR A 214 18.46 10.43 -7.65
CA THR A 214 17.80 10.00 -6.39
C THR A 214 18.60 8.92 -5.65
N LEU A 215 19.64 8.34 -6.28
CA LEU A 215 20.40 7.23 -5.77
C LEU A 215 21.67 7.72 -5.06
N THR A 216 21.66 7.68 -3.73
CA THR A 216 22.85 7.97 -2.91
C THR A 216 23.62 6.71 -2.54
N PHE A 217 22.92 5.74 -1.95
CA PHE A 217 23.43 4.42 -1.59
C PHE A 217 22.38 3.36 -1.92
N ASP A 218 22.83 2.13 -2.18
CA ASP A 218 21.94 1.01 -2.44
C ASP A 218 21.05 0.71 -1.23
N THR A 219 19.74 0.70 -1.43
CA THR A 219 18.78 0.32 -0.39
C THR A 219 18.72 -1.21 -0.28
N PRO A 220 18.88 -1.81 0.92
CA PRO A 220 18.87 -3.26 1.07
C PRO A 220 17.52 -3.87 0.71
N SER A 221 17.54 -5.06 0.10
CA SER A 221 16.34 -5.71 -0.46
C SER A 221 15.25 -6.04 0.56
N HIS A 222 15.60 -6.19 1.84
CA HIS A 222 14.64 -6.49 2.92
C HIS A 222 13.92 -5.25 3.47
N GLU A 223 14.38 -4.05 3.11
CA GLU A 223 13.70 -2.78 3.43
C GLU A 223 12.83 -2.28 2.28
N GLN A 224 12.99 -2.84 1.08
CA GLN A 224 12.21 -2.45 -0.09
C GLN A 224 10.76 -2.96 0.01
N PRO A 225 9.76 -2.13 -0.36
CA PRO A 225 8.37 -2.54 -0.34
C PRO A 225 8.09 -3.59 -1.42
N LEU A 226 7.16 -4.49 -1.14
CA LEU A 226 6.74 -5.52 -2.09
C LEU A 226 5.64 -5.00 -3.03
N ARG A 227 5.75 -5.35 -4.32
CA ARG A 227 4.66 -5.16 -5.28
C ARG A 227 3.54 -6.15 -4.99
N SER A 228 2.28 -5.71 -5.14
CA SER A 228 1.13 -6.61 -5.02
C SER A 228 1.24 -7.77 -6.03
N MET A 229 0.79 -8.97 -5.63
CA MET A 229 0.83 -10.16 -6.47
C MET A 229 -0.56 -10.77 -6.59
N ALA A 230 -1.01 -10.95 -7.83
CA ALA A 230 -2.23 -11.67 -8.16
C ALA A 230 -1.98 -12.60 -9.34
N LEU A 231 -2.19 -13.89 -9.12
CA LEU A 231 -2.03 -14.94 -10.13
C LEU A 231 -3.14 -15.98 -9.95
N ASN A 232 -4.05 -16.04 -10.91
CA ASN A 232 -5.02 -17.12 -11.01
C ASN A 232 -5.34 -17.41 -12.49
N PHE A 233 -6.28 -18.35 -12.71
CA PHE A 233 -6.68 -18.76 -14.06
C PHE A 233 -7.47 -17.70 -14.84
N THR A 234 -8.08 -16.71 -14.17
CA THR A 234 -9.01 -15.75 -14.78
C THR A 234 -8.41 -14.35 -14.94
N TYR A 235 -7.47 -13.95 -14.09
CA TYR A 235 -6.76 -12.68 -14.11
C TYR A 235 -5.37 -12.77 -13.47
N ASN A 236 -4.50 -11.83 -13.82
CA ASN A 236 -3.22 -11.66 -13.16
C ASN A 236 -2.76 -10.20 -13.27
N ASN A 237 -1.87 -9.77 -12.36
CA ASN A 237 -1.23 -8.45 -12.41
C ASN A 237 0.27 -8.53 -12.82
N LEU A 238 0.67 -9.65 -13.43
CA LEU A 238 2.04 -9.93 -13.85
C LEU A 238 2.27 -9.71 -15.35
N SER A 239 1.20 -9.75 -16.15
CA SER A 239 1.24 -9.58 -17.61
C SER A 239 1.45 -8.13 -18.08
N GLY A 240 1.44 -7.18 -17.16
CA GLY A 240 1.64 -5.77 -17.45
C GLY A 240 1.98 -4.99 -16.19
N ASP A 241 2.33 -3.73 -16.40
CA ASP A 241 2.69 -2.83 -15.33
C ASP A 241 2.03 -1.46 -15.51
N TRP A 242 1.62 -0.85 -14.41
CA TRP A 242 0.89 0.42 -14.39
C TRP A 242 1.80 1.62 -14.08
N GLY A 243 3.06 1.35 -13.72
CA GLY A 243 3.99 2.36 -13.26
C GLY A 243 3.65 2.84 -11.84
N ASP A 244 4.28 3.94 -11.46
CA ASP A 244 4.12 4.55 -10.15
C ASP A 244 3.06 5.66 -10.18
N TYR A 245 2.82 6.31 -9.03
CA TYR A 245 1.77 7.32 -8.92
C TYR A 245 1.97 8.52 -9.86
N ILE A 246 3.23 8.90 -10.10
CA ILE A 246 3.65 10.01 -10.97
C ILE A 246 3.95 9.50 -12.38
N ASN A 247 4.95 8.62 -12.52
CA ASN A 247 5.35 8.05 -13.82
C ASN A 247 4.49 6.83 -14.17
N ARG A 248 3.24 7.10 -14.56
CA ARG A 248 2.27 6.07 -14.98
C ARG A 248 2.57 5.56 -16.38
N GLN A 249 2.22 4.30 -16.62
CA GLN A 249 2.32 3.70 -17.94
C GLN A 249 1.12 2.80 -18.25
N ASP A 250 0.92 2.56 -19.54
CA ASP A 250 -0.17 1.71 -20.02
C ASP A 250 0.17 0.23 -19.79
N ASN A 251 -0.69 -0.45 -19.05
CA ASN A 251 -0.55 -1.88 -18.76
C ASN A 251 -0.72 -2.78 -19.99
N LYS A 252 -1.27 -2.26 -21.10
CA LYS A 252 -1.39 -3.00 -22.37
C LYS A 252 -0.31 -2.57 -23.35
N ASN A 253 0.22 -3.54 -24.08
CA ASN A 253 1.17 -3.31 -25.16
C ASN A 253 0.49 -2.63 -26.38
N ALA A 254 1.30 -2.08 -27.28
CA ALA A 254 0.84 -1.28 -28.42
C ALA A 254 -0.20 -1.99 -29.32
N LEU A 255 -0.12 -3.32 -29.45
CA LEU A 255 -1.04 -4.12 -30.28
C LEU A 255 -2.46 -4.19 -29.71
N LEU A 256 -2.59 -4.23 -28.38
CA LEU A 256 -3.87 -4.41 -27.71
C LEU A 256 -4.55 -3.08 -27.33
N ARG A 257 -3.80 -1.97 -27.34
CA ARG A 257 -4.33 -0.63 -26.98
C ARG A 257 -5.57 -0.21 -27.78
N PRO A 258 -5.62 -0.39 -29.12
CA PRO A 258 -6.81 -0.02 -29.89
C PRO A 258 -8.06 -0.85 -29.52
N ALA A 259 -7.85 -2.08 -29.05
CA ALA A 259 -8.91 -3.02 -28.68
C ALA A 259 -9.16 -3.08 -27.16
N ARG A 260 -8.77 -2.05 -26.39
CA ARG A 260 -8.84 -2.07 -24.91
C ARG A 260 -10.21 -2.46 -24.36
N GLN A 261 -11.28 -1.98 -25.01
CA GLN A 261 -12.66 -2.28 -24.63
C GLN A 261 -12.99 -3.78 -24.60
N MET A 262 -12.25 -4.62 -25.32
CA MET A 262 -12.43 -6.08 -25.31
C MET A 262 -11.84 -6.75 -24.06
N PHE A 263 -11.04 -6.03 -23.27
CA PHE A 263 -10.35 -6.53 -22.08
C PHE A 263 -10.91 -5.93 -20.78
N THR A 264 -12.15 -5.45 -20.82
CA THR A 264 -12.84 -4.82 -19.70
C THR A 264 -14.27 -5.33 -19.62
N ASP A 265 -14.72 -5.74 -18.43
CA ASP A 265 -16.11 -6.13 -18.21
C ASP A 265 -17.06 -4.94 -18.30
N VAL A 266 -16.58 -3.76 -17.93
CA VAL A 266 -17.31 -2.48 -18.01
C VAL A 266 -16.39 -1.43 -18.64
N TYR A 267 -16.90 -0.73 -19.66
CA TYR A 267 -16.18 0.34 -20.35
C TYR A 267 -16.99 1.64 -20.32
N ILE A 268 -16.42 2.69 -19.71
CA ILE A 268 -16.99 4.04 -19.69
C ILE A 268 -16.13 4.89 -20.64
N PRO A 269 -16.65 5.30 -21.82
CA PRO A 269 -15.89 6.09 -22.79
C PRO A 269 -15.66 7.52 -22.28
N GLY A 270 -14.65 8.19 -22.83
CA GLY A 270 -14.41 9.61 -22.57
C GLY A 270 -15.46 10.50 -23.23
N THR A 271 -15.80 11.61 -22.57
CA THR A 271 -16.62 12.67 -23.17
C THR A 271 -15.75 13.47 -24.14
N LYS A 272 -16.24 13.67 -25.37
CA LYS A 272 -15.58 14.45 -26.40
C LYS A 272 -16.46 15.62 -26.83
#